data_AF-G9MTF3-F1
#
_entry.id   AF-G9MTF3-F1
#
_cell.length_a   1.000
_cell.length_b   1.000
_cell.length_c   1.000
_cell.angle_alpha   90.00
_cell.angle_beta   90.00
_cell.angle_gamma   90.00
#
_symmetry.space_group_name_H-M   'P 1'
#
loop_
_entity.id
_entity.type
_entity.pdbx_description
1 polymer ?
#
loop_
_entity_poly.entity_id
_entity_poly.type
_entity_poly.pdbx_seq_one_letter_code
_entity_poly.pdbx_strand_id
1 'polypeptide(L)'
;MLDLTTENITENVQIANSSCSDRRVRYLFERLVVHLHDLVREPRLSTEEWMAAIEFLTKVGQTCTDTRQEFILLSDILGVSLLVDAIDHPKPKGSTEGTVLGPFHTHEAEDVTNGANISTDPQGKPLLVICKVRNLAGQPIENARIDVWETDSKGFYDDGNFWFKAIVPVPYPIPSDGPVGKILGTLNRHCYRPSHMHFMFDHPVYDPLITALYLKNDPYETSDAVFGVKSTLVVELKTVQDKGIAEQYGVDVGCALINYEFVLVTKQEAIDMRYRNAEAAMKAQGKQMQYINGLPVPDID
;
A
#
# COMPACT_ATOMS: atom_id res chain seq x y z
N MET A 1 40.40 -12.10 -6.78
CA MET A 1 39.75 -12.46 -5.51
C MET A 1 40.19 -13.87 -5.17
N LEU A 2 40.81 -14.06 -4.02
CA LEU A 2 41.27 -15.33 -3.43
C LEU A 2 41.06 -15.21 -1.92
N ASP A 3 41.19 -16.32 -1.19
CA ASP A 3 41.19 -16.36 0.29
C ASP A 3 39.98 -15.63 0.93
N LEU A 4 38.79 -16.04 0.49
CA LEU A 4 37.52 -15.48 0.96
C LEU A 4 37.20 -15.92 2.40
N THR A 5 36.82 -14.97 3.26
CA THR A 5 36.48 -15.18 4.67
C THR A 5 35.11 -14.57 5.01
N THR A 6 34.59 -14.83 6.21
CA THR A 6 33.34 -14.21 6.68
C THR A 6 33.40 -12.69 6.77
N GLU A 7 34.60 -12.12 6.87
CA GLU A 7 34.85 -10.68 6.98
C GLU A 7 34.95 -10.04 5.59
N ASN A 8 35.79 -10.59 4.71
CA ASN A 8 36.12 -9.96 3.43
C ASN A 8 35.13 -10.23 2.28
N ILE A 9 34.23 -11.21 2.42
CA ILE A 9 33.32 -11.63 1.33
C ILE A 9 32.40 -10.50 0.85
N THR A 10 31.96 -9.62 1.76
CA THR A 10 31.07 -8.48 1.43
C THR A 10 31.74 -7.49 0.48
N GLU A 11 33.00 -7.13 0.77
CA GLU A 11 33.80 -6.22 -0.07
C GLU A 11 34.14 -6.85 -1.42
N ASN A 12 34.47 -8.16 -1.44
CA ASN A 12 34.77 -8.87 -2.67
C ASN A 12 33.55 -8.92 -3.63
N VAL A 13 32.33 -9.11 -3.11
CA VAL A 13 31.10 -9.06 -3.92
C VAL A 13 30.83 -7.64 -4.44
N GLN A 14 31.10 -6.60 -3.65
CA GLN A 14 31.01 -5.21 -4.13
C GLN A 14 32.03 -4.91 -5.24
N ILE A 15 33.28 -5.37 -5.09
CA ILE A 15 34.32 -5.26 -6.12
C ILE A 15 33.90 -5.98 -7.41
N ALA A 16 33.28 -7.17 -7.32
CA ALA A 16 32.76 -7.87 -8.49
C ALA A 16 31.68 -7.06 -9.24
N ASN A 17 30.76 -6.42 -8.49
CA ASN A 17 29.67 -5.62 -9.03
C ASN A 17 30.09 -4.20 -9.48
N SER A 18 31.31 -3.75 -9.15
CA SER A 18 31.79 -2.38 -9.38
C SER A 18 31.76 -1.93 -10.85
N SER A 19 31.88 -2.89 -11.78
CA SER A 19 31.88 -2.69 -13.23
C SER A 19 30.51 -2.31 -13.82
N CYS A 20 29.44 -2.35 -13.04
CA CYS A 20 28.13 -1.87 -13.46
C CYS A 20 28.17 -0.35 -13.77
N SER A 21 27.81 0.02 -15.00
CA SER A 21 27.82 1.40 -15.48
C SER A 21 26.61 2.23 -15.01
N ASP A 22 25.50 1.57 -14.68
CA ASP A 22 24.36 2.23 -14.05
C ASP A 22 24.65 2.45 -12.55
N ARG A 23 24.97 3.70 -12.20
CA ARG A 23 25.29 4.10 -10.81
C ARG A 23 24.13 3.82 -9.83
N ARG A 24 22.87 3.83 -10.27
CA ARG A 24 21.69 3.61 -9.41
C ARG A 24 21.49 2.11 -9.16
N VAL A 25 21.58 1.27 -10.19
CA VAL A 25 21.55 -0.19 -10.04
C VAL A 25 22.74 -0.66 -9.20
N ARG A 26 23.94 -0.15 -9.47
CA ARG A 26 25.14 -0.47 -8.69
C ARG A 26 24.95 -0.14 -7.21
N TYR A 27 24.49 1.07 -6.87
CA TYR A 27 24.21 1.46 -5.49
C TYR A 27 23.15 0.59 -4.81
N LEU A 28 22.08 0.21 -5.52
CA LEU A 28 21.05 -0.69 -4.97
C LEU A 28 21.64 -2.07 -4.63
N PHE A 29 22.47 -2.63 -5.52
CA PHE A 29 23.14 -3.91 -5.26
C PHE A 29 24.22 -3.81 -4.16
N GLU A 30 24.99 -2.71 -4.09
CA GLU A 30 25.94 -2.44 -3.00
C GLU A 30 25.24 -2.44 -1.63
N ARG A 31 24.05 -1.83 -1.52
CA ARG A 31 23.26 -1.83 -0.28
C ARG A 31 22.61 -3.17 0.01
N LEU A 32 22.07 -3.85 -1.00
CA LEU A 32 21.46 -5.18 -0.86
C LEU A 32 22.48 -6.20 -0.34
N VAL A 33 23.68 -6.24 -0.92
CA VAL A 33 24.77 -7.14 -0.51
C VAL A 33 25.19 -6.89 0.94
N VAL A 34 25.33 -5.63 1.36
CA VAL A 34 25.63 -5.28 2.76
C VAL A 34 24.54 -5.81 3.69
N HIS A 35 23.28 -5.39 3.49
CA HIS A 35 22.21 -5.76 4.41
C HIS A 35 21.91 -7.26 4.43
N LEU A 36 22.07 -7.96 3.31
CA LEU A 36 21.91 -9.42 3.24
C LEU A 36 23.07 -10.17 3.93
N HIS A 37 24.32 -9.72 3.74
CA HIS A 37 25.46 -10.32 4.45
C HIS A 37 25.43 -10.01 5.96
N ASP A 38 24.94 -8.82 6.34
CA ASP A 38 24.72 -8.45 7.74
C ASP A 38 23.67 -9.38 8.38
N LEU A 39 22.52 -9.58 7.70
CA LEU A 39 21.46 -10.51 8.11
C LEU A 39 21.90 -11.98 8.21
N VAL A 40 22.94 -12.40 7.47
CA VAL A 40 23.55 -13.73 7.62
C VAL A 40 24.54 -13.77 8.79
N ARG A 41 25.34 -12.71 8.97
CA ARG A 41 26.40 -12.64 9.99
C ARG A 41 25.88 -12.41 11.41
N GLU A 42 24.84 -11.59 11.59
CA GLU A 42 24.25 -11.24 12.89
C GLU A 42 23.69 -12.45 13.66
N PRO A 43 22.75 -13.25 13.11
CA PRO A 43 22.23 -14.46 13.77
C PRO A 43 23.18 -15.66 13.66
N ARG A 44 24.30 -15.54 12.93
CA ARG A 44 25.23 -16.65 12.60
C ARG A 44 24.53 -17.81 11.88
N LEU A 45 23.73 -17.47 10.86
CA LEU A 45 22.83 -18.38 10.13
C LEU A 45 23.49 -19.71 9.74
N SER A 46 22.89 -20.83 10.15
CA SER A 46 23.37 -22.17 9.82
C SER A 46 23.01 -22.60 8.39
N THR A 47 23.68 -23.66 7.89
CA THR A 47 23.37 -24.26 6.59
C THR A 47 21.94 -24.80 6.51
N GLU A 48 21.38 -25.27 7.63
CA GLU A 48 20.01 -25.82 7.70
C GLU A 48 18.96 -24.70 7.62
N GLU A 49 19.14 -23.61 8.38
CA GLU A 49 18.28 -22.43 8.31
C GLU A 49 18.37 -21.72 6.95
N TRP A 50 19.58 -21.62 6.40
CA TRP A 50 19.79 -21.10 5.04
C TRP A 50 19.05 -21.94 3.99
N MET A 51 19.14 -23.27 4.06
CA MET A 51 18.42 -24.13 3.12
C MET A 51 16.90 -24.04 3.30
N ALA A 52 16.40 -23.95 4.55
CA ALA A 52 14.99 -23.71 4.83
C ALA A 52 14.51 -22.38 4.23
N ALA A 53 15.33 -21.32 4.26
CA ALA A 53 15.03 -20.04 3.63
C ALA A 53 15.03 -20.11 2.09
N ILE A 54 15.99 -20.83 1.48
CA ILE A 54 16.03 -21.09 0.03
C ILE A 54 14.79 -21.89 -0.42
N GLU A 55 14.43 -22.94 0.32
CA GLU A 55 13.21 -23.73 0.07
C GLU A 55 11.95 -22.87 0.22
N PHE A 56 11.88 -22.00 1.23
CA PHE A 56 10.76 -21.09 1.43
C PHE A 56 10.58 -20.14 0.24
N LEU A 57 11.64 -19.44 -0.18
CA LEU A 57 11.60 -18.52 -1.32
C LEU A 57 11.29 -19.24 -2.64
N THR A 58 11.78 -20.47 -2.81
CA THR A 58 11.44 -21.32 -3.95
C THR A 58 9.95 -21.69 -3.96
N LYS A 59 9.39 -22.07 -2.80
CA LYS A 59 7.96 -22.37 -2.65
C LYS A 59 7.09 -21.12 -2.87
N VAL A 60 7.55 -19.92 -2.46
CA VAL A 60 6.88 -18.64 -2.75
C VAL A 60 6.81 -18.42 -4.26
N GLY A 61 7.93 -18.52 -4.98
CA GLY A 61 7.95 -18.41 -6.43
C GLY A 61 7.10 -19.45 -7.15
N GLN A 62 7.10 -20.71 -6.68
CA GLN A 62 6.25 -21.79 -7.21
C GLN A 62 4.76 -21.65 -6.87
N THR A 63 4.40 -20.76 -5.94
CA THR A 63 3.00 -20.46 -5.59
C THR A 63 2.44 -19.29 -6.40
N CYS A 64 3.29 -18.52 -7.09
CA CYS A 64 2.83 -17.45 -7.98
C CYS A 64 2.16 -17.99 -9.25
N THR A 65 1.09 -17.32 -9.69
CA THR A 65 0.37 -17.52 -10.94
C THR A 65 -0.05 -16.16 -11.52
N ASP A 66 -0.66 -16.15 -12.70
CA ASP A 66 -1.19 -14.92 -13.32
C ASP A 66 -2.26 -14.22 -12.43
N THR A 67 -2.91 -14.97 -11.53
CA THR A 67 -3.94 -14.48 -10.60
C THR A 67 -3.51 -14.48 -9.12
N ARG A 68 -2.28 -14.89 -8.80
CA ARG A 68 -1.77 -14.95 -7.42
C ARG A 68 -0.31 -14.51 -7.38
N GLN A 69 -0.01 -13.45 -6.63
CA GLN A 69 1.37 -12.99 -6.43
C GLN A 69 1.81 -13.21 -4.98
N GLU A 70 2.22 -14.44 -4.66
CA GLU A 70 2.71 -14.82 -3.33
C GLU A 70 3.97 -14.01 -2.93
N PHE A 71 4.79 -13.55 -3.88
CA PHE A 71 5.89 -12.62 -3.62
C PHE A 71 5.43 -11.21 -3.22
N ILE A 72 4.33 -10.70 -3.78
CA ILE A 72 3.72 -9.43 -3.32
C ILE A 72 3.13 -9.66 -1.93
N LEU A 73 2.45 -10.77 -1.70
CA LEU A 73 1.89 -11.10 -0.38
C LEU A 73 2.99 -11.26 0.70
N LEU A 74 4.17 -11.76 0.34
CA LEU A 74 5.35 -11.78 1.20
C LEU A 74 5.88 -10.37 1.50
N SER A 75 5.90 -9.48 0.50
CA SER A 75 6.24 -8.06 0.68
C SER A 75 5.24 -7.36 1.61
N ASP A 76 3.95 -7.67 1.47
CA ASP A 76 2.87 -7.12 2.28
C ASP A 76 2.98 -7.54 3.76
N ILE A 77 3.11 -8.84 4.04
CA ILE A 77 3.20 -9.35 5.43
C ILE A 77 4.53 -9.02 6.14
N LEU A 78 5.53 -8.54 5.39
CA LEU A 78 6.79 -8.00 5.91
C LEU A 78 6.77 -6.46 5.99
N GLY A 79 5.67 -5.80 5.59
CA GLY A 79 5.53 -4.34 5.60
C GLY A 79 6.33 -3.59 4.52
N VAL A 80 6.99 -4.32 3.60
CA VAL A 80 7.83 -3.75 2.55
C VAL A 80 7.00 -2.97 1.53
N SER A 81 5.84 -3.47 1.14
CA SER A 81 4.95 -2.79 0.19
C SER A 81 4.51 -1.41 0.69
N LEU A 82 4.10 -1.32 1.96
CA LEU A 82 3.69 -0.06 2.61
C LEU A 82 4.88 0.89 2.82
N LEU A 83 6.06 0.36 3.13
CA LEU A 83 7.29 1.16 3.24
C LEU A 83 7.70 1.77 1.89
N VAL A 84 7.52 1.03 0.78
CA VAL A 84 7.77 1.54 -0.57
C VAL A 84 6.77 2.63 -0.93
N ASP A 85 5.46 2.41 -0.75
CA ASP A 85 4.41 3.43 -0.97
C ASP A 85 4.71 4.74 -0.22
N ALA A 86 4.99 4.65 1.08
CA ALA A 86 5.27 5.81 1.93
C ALA A 86 6.55 6.59 1.55
N ILE A 87 7.48 5.95 0.81
CA ILE A 87 8.71 6.57 0.29
C ILE A 87 8.49 7.15 -1.12
N ASP A 88 7.70 6.48 -1.96
CA ASP A 88 7.46 6.87 -3.36
C ASP A 88 6.44 8.01 -3.47
N HIS A 89 5.36 7.93 -2.67
CA HIS A 89 4.23 8.87 -2.59
C HIS A 89 4.08 9.51 -1.19
N PRO A 90 5.08 10.26 -0.69
CA PRO A 90 5.04 10.81 0.67
C PRO A 90 3.94 11.86 0.83
N LYS A 91 2.98 11.59 1.72
CA LYS A 91 1.79 12.43 1.94
C LYS A 91 2.05 13.49 3.03
N PRO A 92 1.97 14.81 2.74
CA PRO A 92 2.17 15.87 3.74
C PRO A 92 1.01 15.97 4.74
N LYS A 93 1.29 16.57 5.91
CA LYS A 93 0.30 16.74 6.98
C LYS A 93 -0.93 17.51 6.48
N GLY A 94 -2.08 16.84 6.47
CA GLY A 94 -3.37 17.39 6.04
C GLY A 94 -3.89 16.79 4.73
N SER A 95 -3.05 16.08 3.97
CA SER A 95 -3.49 15.20 2.89
C SER A 95 -3.96 13.84 3.42
N THR A 96 -4.77 13.11 2.64
CA THR A 96 -5.14 11.73 2.97
C THR A 96 -3.95 10.80 2.76
N GLU A 97 -3.78 9.85 3.67
CA GLU A 97 -2.66 8.92 3.63
C GLU A 97 -2.86 7.76 2.64
N GLY A 98 -1.76 7.35 2.00
CA GLY A 98 -1.71 6.13 1.20
C GLY A 98 -1.71 4.86 2.06
N THR A 99 -2.14 3.74 1.47
CA THR A 99 -1.97 2.39 2.02
C THR A 99 -1.90 1.34 0.89
N VAL A 100 -1.64 0.08 1.25
CA VAL A 100 -1.45 -1.02 0.29
C VAL A 100 -2.68 -1.25 -0.61
N LEU A 101 -2.42 -1.46 -1.90
CA LEU A 101 -3.43 -1.83 -2.91
C LEU A 101 -4.13 -3.16 -2.58
N GLY A 102 -3.39 -4.11 -1.99
CA GLY A 102 -3.82 -5.49 -1.80
C GLY A 102 -3.86 -6.29 -3.11
N PRO A 103 -4.01 -7.63 -3.02
CA PRO A 103 -3.88 -8.53 -4.17
C PRO A 103 -5.14 -8.63 -5.05
N PHE A 104 -6.21 -7.90 -4.73
CA PHE A 104 -7.55 -8.09 -5.33
C PHE A 104 -8.03 -6.96 -6.27
N HIS A 105 -7.22 -5.92 -6.50
CA HIS A 105 -7.57 -4.90 -7.49
C HIS A 105 -7.49 -5.45 -8.92
N THR A 106 -8.62 -5.44 -9.63
CA THR A 106 -8.70 -5.82 -11.05
C THR A 106 -8.72 -4.59 -11.98
N HIS A 107 -8.16 -4.76 -13.18
CA HIS A 107 -8.24 -3.76 -14.24
C HIS A 107 -9.56 -3.83 -15.04
N GLU A 108 -10.36 -4.88 -14.85
CA GLU A 108 -11.51 -5.23 -15.70
C GLU A 108 -12.90 -4.83 -15.13
N ALA A 109 -12.95 -4.17 -13.97
CA ALA A 109 -14.22 -3.76 -13.37
C ALA A 109 -14.89 -2.62 -14.17
N GLU A 110 -16.23 -2.68 -14.27
CA GLU A 110 -17.05 -1.76 -15.06
C GLU A 110 -17.04 -0.32 -14.51
N ASP A 111 -17.14 0.67 -15.41
CA ASP A 111 -17.31 2.09 -15.07
C ASP A 111 -18.76 2.41 -14.70
N VAL A 112 -19.03 2.73 -13.45
CA VAL A 112 -20.35 3.17 -12.97
C VAL A 112 -20.46 4.69 -12.84
N THR A 113 -21.70 5.20 -12.87
CA THR A 113 -22.03 6.62 -12.67
C THR A 113 -22.25 6.97 -11.19
N ASN A 114 -22.13 8.27 -10.88
CA ASN A 114 -22.38 8.80 -9.54
C ASN A 114 -23.77 8.41 -9.02
N GLY A 115 -23.82 7.75 -7.86
CA GLY A 115 -25.04 7.23 -7.24
C GLY A 115 -25.44 5.80 -7.58
N ALA A 116 -24.66 5.09 -8.39
CA ALA A 116 -24.86 3.66 -8.66
C ALA A 116 -24.74 2.80 -7.38
N ASN A 117 -25.24 1.57 -7.46
CA ASN A 117 -24.93 0.53 -6.48
C ASN A 117 -23.76 -0.31 -6.99
N ILE A 118 -22.63 -0.30 -6.27
CA ILE A 118 -21.42 -1.01 -6.70
C ILE A 118 -21.44 -2.49 -6.32
N SER A 119 -22.33 -2.92 -5.41
CA SER A 119 -22.35 -4.29 -4.88
C SER A 119 -23.52 -5.15 -5.31
N THR A 120 -23.23 -6.42 -5.58
CA THR A 120 -24.19 -7.41 -6.10
C THR A 120 -24.72 -8.41 -5.05
N ASP A 121 -24.23 -8.41 -3.81
CA ASP A 121 -24.67 -9.35 -2.77
C ASP A 121 -26.00 -8.93 -2.08
N PRO A 122 -27.10 -9.71 -2.22
CA PRO A 122 -28.38 -9.41 -1.56
C PRO A 122 -28.39 -9.69 -0.05
N GLN A 123 -27.34 -10.27 0.53
CA GLN A 123 -27.21 -10.53 1.97
C GLN A 123 -26.37 -9.47 2.69
N GLY A 124 -25.59 -8.66 1.96
CA GLY A 124 -24.79 -7.59 2.53
C GLY A 124 -25.67 -6.50 3.17
N LYS A 125 -25.26 -5.99 4.33
CA LYS A 125 -25.97 -4.90 5.01
C LYS A 125 -25.82 -3.61 4.17
N PRO A 126 -26.90 -2.94 3.73
CA PRO A 126 -26.79 -1.77 2.87
C PRO A 126 -25.99 -0.62 3.50
N LEU A 127 -25.12 -0.02 2.67
CA LEU A 127 -24.26 1.12 2.99
C LEU A 127 -24.46 2.22 1.94
N LEU A 128 -24.63 3.45 2.40
CA LEU A 128 -24.45 4.66 1.60
C LEU A 128 -23.04 5.22 1.87
N VAL A 129 -22.29 5.50 0.80
CA VAL A 129 -21.01 6.21 0.89
C VAL A 129 -21.17 7.59 0.27
N ILE A 130 -20.83 8.65 1.01
CA ILE A 130 -20.80 10.03 0.50
C ILE A 130 -19.40 10.58 0.74
N CYS A 131 -18.68 10.89 -0.33
CA CYS A 131 -17.29 11.30 -0.27
C CYS A 131 -17.02 12.59 -1.04
N LYS A 132 -15.98 13.30 -0.62
CA LYS A 132 -15.48 14.50 -1.30
C LYS A 132 -14.03 14.33 -1.68
N VAL A 133 -13.60 15.02 -2.74
CA VAL A 133 -12.20 15.10 -3.16
C VAL A 133 -11.82 16.56 -3.25
N ARG A 134 -10.75 16.96 -2.55
CA ARG A 134 -10.26 18.34 -2.50
C ARG A 134 -8.73 18.43 -2.43
N ASN A 135 -8.17 19.61 -2.65
CA ASN A 135 -6.74 19.86 -2.44
C ASN A 135 -6.43 20.38 -1.02
N LEU A 136 -5.14 20.56 -0.70
CA LEU A 136 -4.68 21.11 0.58
C LEU A 136 -5.20 22.53 0.90
N ALA A 137 -5.59 23.31 -0.11
CA ALA A 137 -6.20 24.63 0.06
C ALA A 137 -7.72 24.57 0.32
N GLY A 138 -8.31 23.37 0.39
CA GLY A 138 -9.73 23.15 0.63
C GLY A 138 -10.62 23.21 -0.62
N GLN A 139 -10.05 23.42 -1.81
CA GLN A 139 -10.79 23.56 -3.07
C GLN A 139 -11.17 22.18 -3.62
N PRO A 140 -12.38 21.98 -4.18
CA PRO A 140 -12.79 20.70 -4.76
C PRO A 140 -11.90 20.29 -5.93
N ILE A 141 -11.83 18.98 -6.18
CA ILE A 141 -11.12 18.38 -7.31
C ILE A 141 -12.14 17.68 -8.20
N GLU A 142 -12.47 18.32 -9.32
CA GLU A 142 -13.34 17.80 -10.37
C GLU A 142 -12.58 16.78 -11.25
N ASN A 143 -13.30 15.92 -11.98
CA ASN A 143 -12.75 15.03 -13.01
C ASN A 143 -11.66 14.04 -12.54
N ALA A 144 -11.65 13.67 -11.25
CA ALA A 144 -10.84 12.55 -10.76
C ALA A 144 -11.48 11.21 -11.16
N ARG A 145 -10.67 10.26 -11.67
CA ARG A 145 -11.11 8.85 -11.74
C ARG A 145 -10.97 8.25 -10.35
N ILE A 146 -11.98 7.50 -9.91
CA ILE A 146 -12.00 6.89 -8.58
C ILE A 146 -12.38 5.43 -8.72
N ASP A 147 -11.35 4.60 -8.85
CA ASP A 147 -11.47 3.16 -8.81
C ASP A 147 -11.78 2.76 -7.34
N VAL A 148 -13.00 2.31 -7.05
CA VAL A 148 -13.42 1.79 -5.74
C VAL A 148 -13.44 0.26 -5.80
N TRP A 149 -13.13 -0.42 -4.68
CA TRP A 149 -13.46 -1.84 -4.55
C TRP A 149 -13.67 -2.28 -3.09
N GLU A 150 -14.79 -2.97 -2.88
CA GLU A 150 -15.04 -3.88 -1.76
C GLU A 150 -15.71 -5.14 -2.32
N THR A 151 -14.91 -6.07 -2.85
CA THR A 151 -15.36 -7.14 -3.77
C THR A 151 -15.96 -6.70 -5.12
N ASP A 152 -16.56 -5.51 -5.23
CA ASP A 152 -16.99 -4.77 -6.45
C ASP A 152 -16.99 -3.22 -6.15
N SER A 153 -17.02 -2.19 -7.02
CA SER A 153 -16.73 -1.93 -8.48
C SER A 153 -16.40 -0.40 -8.73
N LYS A 154 -15.99 0.05 -9.94
CA LYS A 154 -15.28 1.36 -10.25
C LYS A 154 -16.14 2.52 -10.79
N GLY A 155 -15.66 3.79 -10.80
CA GLY A 155 -16.34 4.89 -11.51
C GLY A 155 -15.59 6.24 -11.74
N PHE A 156 -16.28 7.20 -12.38
CA PHE A 156 -15.82 8.57 -12.68
C PHE A 156 -16.82 9.63 -12.15
N TYR A 157 -16.33 10.82 -11.72
CA TYR A 157 -17.13 11.74 -10.91
C TYR A 157 -16.83 13.26 -11.12
N ASP A 158 -17.90 14.05 -11.07
CA ASP A 158 -17.91 15.52 -11.26
C ASP A 158 -17.95 16.30 -9.92
N ASP A 159 -17.78 17.62 -9.97
CA ASP A 159 -17.91 18.60 -8.86
C ASP A 159 -17.12 18.31 -7.57
N GLY A 160 -16.19 17.35 -7.59
CA GLY A 160 -15.44 16.89 -6.41
C GLY A 160 -16.29 16.24 -5.31
N ASN A 161 -17.52 15.82 -5.65
CA ASN A 161 -18.45 15.17 -4.73
C ASN A 161 -18.94 13.85 -5.35
N PHE A 162 -18.56 12.71 -4.76
CA PHE A 162 -18.92 11.38 -5.24
C PHE A 162 -19.68 10.59 -4.19
N TRP A 163 -20.63 9.78 -4.63
CA TRP A 163 -21.40 8.91 -3.74
C TRP A 163 -21.85 7.65 -4.49
N PHE A 164 -22.08 6.59 -3.73
CA PHE A 164 -22.54 5.31 -4.24
C PHE A 164 -23.19 4.50 -3.13
N LYS A 165 -23.91 3.46 -3.53
CA LYS A 165 -24.49 2.44 -2.64
C LYS A 165 -23.59 1.22 -2.70
N ALA A 166 -23.42 0.58 -1.55
CA ALA A 166 -22.46 -0.47 -1.31
C ALA A 166 -23.01 -1.39 -0.20
N ILE A 167 -22.17 -2.28 0.33
CA ILE A 167 -22.50 -3.06 1.52
C ILE A 167 -21.56 -2.66 2.67
N VAL A 168 -21.87 -3.02 3.91
CA VAL A 168 -20.93 -2.79 5.02
C VAL A 168 -19.81 -3.84 4.90
N PRO A 169 -18.54 -3.44 4.70
CA PRO A 169 -17.45 -4.39 4.53
C PRO A 169 -17.21 -5.19 5.83
N VAL A 170 -16.62 -6.36 5.68
CA VAL A 170 -16.38 -7.36 6.74
C VAL A 170 -14.89 -7.75 6.77
N PRO A 171 -14.35 -8.25 7.90
CA PRO A 171 -12.95 -8.64 7.97
C PRO A 171 -12.74 -9.96 7.22
N TYR A 172 -11.65 -10.04 6.44
CA TYR A 172 -11.35 -11.19 5.59
C TYR A 172 -9.91 -11.69 5.74
N PRO A 173 -9.64 -13.00 5.58
CA PRO A 173 -8.28 -13.53 5.57
C PRO A 173 -7.59 -13.26 4.21
N ILE A 174 -6.32 -12.89 4.24
CA ILE A 174 -5.44 -12.98 3.06
C ILE A 174 -5.17 -14.46 2.72
N PRO A 175 -4.76 -14.80 1.48
CA PRO A 175 -4.45 -16.18 1.09
C PRO A 175 -3.45 -16.85 2.04
N SER A 176 -3.87 -17.92 2.72
CA SER A 176 -3.13 -18.53 3.83
C SER A 176 -2.87 -20.04 3.71
N ASP A 177 -3.15 -20.61 2.54
CA ASP A 177 -2.80 -21.97 2.10
C ASP A 177 -1.32 -22.10 1.64
N GLY A 178 -0.78 -20.99 1.15
CA GLY A 178 0.58 -20.87 0.61
C GLY A 178 1.68 -20.80 1.69
N PRO A 179 2.96 -20.69 1.27
CA PRO A 179 4.08 -20.48 2.18
C PRO A 179 3.92 -19.23 3.07
N VAL A 180 3.29 -18.14 2.58
CA VAL A 180 3.06 -16.93 3.40
C VAL A 180 2.13 -17.23 4.58
N GLY A 181 1.04 -17.96 4.37
CA GLY A 181 0.16 -18.40 5.46
C GLY A 181 0.86 -19.30 6.48
N LYS A 182 1.78 -20.17 6.01
CA LYS A 182 2.55 -21.07 6.86
C LYS A 182 3.51 -20.30 7.76
N ILE A 183 4.27 -19.32 7.24
CA ILE A 183 5.18 -18.53 8.08
C ILE A 183 4.42 -17.60 9.04
N LEU A 184 3.25 -17.08 8.67
CA LEU A 184 2.37 -16.38 9.63
C LEU A 184 1.96 -17.28 10.79
N GLY A 185 1.53 -18.52 10.50
CA GLY A 185 1.21 -19.52 11.53
C GLY A 185 2.40 -19.85 12.43
N THR A 186 3.59 -20.04 11.86
CA THR A 186 4.85 -20.25 12.62
C THR A 186 5.19 -19.06 13.52
N LEU A 187 4.89 -17.83 13.08
CA LEU A 187 5.09 -16.60 13.85
C LEU A 187 3.91 -16.27 14.79
N ASN A 188 2.92 -17.16 14.93
CA ASN A 188 1.70 -16.95 15.72
C ASN A 188 0.92 -15.67 15.33
N ARG A 189 0.91 -15.33 14.03
CA ARG A 189 0.16 -14.23 13.43
C ARG A 189 -1.09 -14.76 12.72
N HIS A 190 -2.19 -13.99 12.76
CA HIS A 190 -3.37 -14.28 11.93
C HIS A 190 -3.20 -13.76 10.50
N CYS A 191 -3.97 -14.33 9.57
CA CYS A 191 -4.08 -13.87 8.18
C CYS A 191 -5.16 -12.79 7.95
N TYR A 192 -5.96 -12.45 8.97
CA TYR A 192 -7.06 -11.48 8.83
C TYR A 192 -6.62 -10.04 8.60
N ARG A 193 -7.35 -9.37 7.71
CA ARG A 193 -7.46 -7.93 7.58
C ARG A 193 -8.77 -7.45 8.22
N PRO A 194 -8.81 -6.27 8.86
CA PRO A 194 -10.05 -5.65 9.34
C PRO A 194 -10.98 -5.26 8.20
N SER A 195 -12.25 -4.99 8.50
CA SER A 195 -13.24 -4.46 7.55
C SER A 195 -12.77 -3.15 6.90
N HIS A 196 -12.70 -3.10 5.57
CA HIS A 196 -12.35 -1.88 4.83
C HIS A 196 -12.89 -1.84 3.40
N MET A 197 -12.97 -0.63 2.87
CA MET A 197 -13.30 -0.31 1.48
C MET A 197 -12.10 0.39 0.84
N HIS A 198 -11.65 -0.06 -0.32
CA HIS A 198 -10.51 0.53 -1.03
C HIS A 198 -10.92 1.66 -1.98
N PHE A 199 -9.99 2.61 -2.18
CA PHE A 199 -10.13 3.71 -3.13
C PHE A 199 -8.77 3.95 -3.82
N MET A 200 -8.76 4.08 -5.15
CA MET A 200 -7.62 4.57 -5.92
C MET A 200 -8.03 5.78 -6.75
N PHE A 201 -7.32 6.89 -6.56
CA PHE A 201 -7.55 8.16 -7.25
C PHE A 201 -6.47 8.39 -8.31
N ASP A 202 -6.91 8.71 -9.53
CA ASP A 202 -6.04 9.13 -10.64
C ASP A 202 -6.53 10.45 -11.23
N HIS A 203 -5.59 11.34 -11.55
CA HIS A 203 -5.85 12.67 -12.10
C HIS A 203 -4.59 13.19 -12.82
N PRO A 204 -4.70 13.99 -13.90
CA PRO A 204 -3.54 14.55 -14.59
C PRO A 204 -2.61 15.37 -13.69
N VAL A 205 -3.16 16.15 -12.75
CA VAL A 205 -2.42 17.12 -11.91
C VAL A 205 -2.05 16.60 -10.51
N TYR A 206 -2.85 15.69 -9.93
CA TYR A 206 -2.69 15.24 -8.54
C TYR A 206 -1.94 13.92 -8.45
N ASP A 207 -1.08 13.78 -7.44
CA ASP A 207 -0.32 12.56 -7.15
C ASP A 207 -1.29 11.39 -6.89
N PRO A 208 -1.10 10.22 -7.52
CA PRO A 208 -1.94 9.06 -7.30
C PRO A 208 -2.08 8.74 -5.81
N LEU A 209 -3.29 8.36 -5.41
CA LEU A 209 -3.58 7.94 -4.04
C LEU A 209 -4.25 6.59 -4.09
N ILE A 210 -3.53 5.53 -3.69
CA ILE A 210 -4.11 4.26 -3.31
C ILE A 210 -4.32 4.32 -1.80
N THR A 211 -5.55 4.10 -1.34
CA THR A 211 -5.91 4.18 0.09
C THR A 211 -7.08 3.24 0.41
N ALA A 212 -7.45 3.13 1.68
CA ALA A 212 -8.62 2.40 2.13
C ALA A 212 -9.19 3.02 3.40
N LEU A 213 -10.50 2.96 3.59
CA LEU A 213 -11.18 3.39 4.81
C LEU A 213 -11.52 2.16 5.67
N TYR A 214 -11.04 2.14 6.91
CA TYR A 214 -11.15 1.01 7.84
C TYR A 214 -12.25 1.24 8.87
N LEU A 215 -13.11 0.25 9.13
CA LEU A 215 -14.18 0.42 10.11
C LEU A 215 -13.65 0.38 11.55
N LYS A 216 -14.01 1.41 12.33
CA LYS A 216 -13.64 1.53 13.75
C LYS A 216 -14.28 0.42 14.60
N ASN A 217 -13.51 -0.06 15.58
CA ASN A 217 -13.81 -1.18 16.48
C ASN A 217 -13.91 -2.54 15.78
N ASP A 218 -13.32 -2.69 14.59
CA ASP A 218 -13.14 -4.01 13.98
C ASP A 218 -12.16 -4.87 14.82
N PRO A 219 -12.41 -6.19 15.01
CA PRO A 219 -11.53 -7.07 15.80
C PRO A 219 -10.04 -7.07 15.39
N TYR A 220 -9.72 -6.66 14.17
CA TYR A 220 -8.36 -6.64 13.61
C TYR A 220 -7.85 -5.21 13.33
N GLU A 221 -8.53 -4.15 13.79
CA GLU A 221 -8.14 -2.75 13.49
C GLU A 221 -6.73 -2.39 13.98
N THR A 222 -6.24 -3.07 15.02
CA THR A 222 -4.89 -2.88 15.59
C THR A 222 -3.86 -3.92 15.13
N SER A 223 -4.23 -4.87 14.25
CA SER A 223 -3.42 -6.05 13.95
C SER A 223 -3.46 -6.55 12.50
N ASP A 224 -3.97 -5.76 11.54
CA ASP A 224 -4.02 -6.07 10.10
C ASP A 224 -2.78 -6.84 9.60
N ALA A 225 -2.99 -8.01 8.99
CA ALA A 225 -1.93 -8.92 8.58
C ALA A 225 -0.90 -8.29 7.61
N VAL A 226 -1.27 -7.21 6.92
CA VAL A 226 -0.40 -6.45 5.99
C VAL A 226 -0.11 -5.02 6.45
N PHE A 227 -0.39 -4.70 7.72
CA PHE A 227 -0.11 -3.41 8.37
C PHE A 227 -0.77 -2.16 7.74
N GLY A 228 -1.83 -2.31 6.94
CA GLY A 228 -2.41 -1.23 6.14
C GLY A 228 -3.22 -0.18 6.91
N VAL A 229 -3.56 -0.44 8.18
CA VAL A 229 -4.38 0.48 8.99
C VAL A 229 -3.57 1.70 9.45
N LYS A 230 -4.17 2.88 9.29
CA LYS A 230 -3.66 4.15 9.79
C LYS A 230 -4.78 4.88 10.53
N SER A 231 -4.49 5.54 11.65
CA SER A 231 -5.51 6.16 12.50
C SER A 231 -6.28 7.31 11.82
N THR A 232 -5.71 7.91 10.78
CA THR A 232 -6.32 8.91 9.87
C THR A 232 -7.33 8.31 8.88
N LEU A 233 -7.28 6.99 8.67
CA LEU A 233 -8.11 6.22 7.76
C LEU A 233 -9.17 5.36 8.48
N VAL A 234 -9.17 5.35 9.81
CA VAL A 234 -10.19 4.66 10.62
C VAL A 234 -11.46 5.53 10.72
N VAL A 235 -12.58 5.01 10.22
CA VAL A 235 -13.86 5.71 10.12
C VAL A 235 -14.94 5.08 11.00
N GLU A 236 -15.81 5.92 11.55
CA GLU A 236 -17.00 5.50 12.28
C GLU A 236 -18.14 5.19 11.30
N LEU A 237 -18.69 3.98 11.37
CA LEU A 237 -19.87 3.58 10.60
C LEU A 237 -21.13 4.24 11.20
N LYS A 238 -21.64 5.26 10.51
CA LYS A 238 -22.82 6.04 10.94
C LYS A 238 -24.10 5.44 10.36
N THR A 239 -25.23 6.11 10.56
CA THR A 239 -26.51 5.77 9.93
C THR A 239 -27.19 7.02 9.37
N VAL A 240 -27.97 6.86 8.30
CA VAL A 240 -28.80 7.92 7.72
C VAL A 240 -30.00 8.16 8.65
N GLN A 241 -30.01 9.29 9.36
CA GLN A 241 -31.09 9.66 10.29
C GLN A 241 -32.08 10.69 9.70
N ASP A 242 -31.65 11.46 8.70
CA ASP A 242 -32.45 12.50 8.07
C ASP A 242 -33.24 11.97 6.87
N LYS A 243 -34.52 12.34 6.76
CA LYS A 243 -35.41 11.89 5.68
C LYS A 243 -35.10 12.52 4.33
N GLY A 244 -34.70 13.80 4.31
CA GLY A 244 -34.28 14.47 3.08
C GLY A 244 -33.01 13.84 2.51
N ILE A 245 -32.05 13.44 3.37
CA ILE A 245 -30.87 12.68 2.95
C ILE A 245 -31.27 11.29 2.42
N ALA A 246 -32.15 10.57 3.13
CA ALA A 246 -32.66 9.27 2.70
C ALA A 246 -33.34 9.34 1.31
N GLU A 247 -34.23 10.32 1.11
CA GLU A 247 -34.92 10.59 -0.16
C GLU A 247 -33.95 11.05 -1.27
N GLN A 248 -33.01 11.96 -0.97
CA GLN A 248 -32.02 12.48 -1.91
C GLN A 248 -31.12 11.39 -2.51
N TYR A 249 -30.65 10.46 -1.68
CA TYR A 249 -29.75 9.39 -2.10
C TYR A 249 -30.49 8.08 -2.43
N GLY A 250 -31.81 8.03 -2.23
CA GLY A 250 -32.65 6.86 -2.49
C GLY A 250 -32.25 5.65 -1.65
N VAL A 251 -32.16 5.83 -0.34
CA VAL A 251 -31.89 4.78 0.67
C VAL A 251 -32.84 4.93 1.85
N ASP A 252 -33.01 3.90 2.68
CA ASP A 252 -33.86 3.98 3.86
C ASP A 252 -33.23 4.77 5.01
N VAL A 253 -34.08 5.39 5.84
CA VAL A 253 -33.65 5.89 7.17
C VAL A 253 -33.22 4.69 8.03
N GLY A 254 -32.01 4.76 8.58
CA GLY A 254 -31.33 3.65 9.25
C GLY A 254 -30.31 2.91 8.39
N CYS A 255 -30.24 3.18 7.07
CA CYS A 255 -29.15 2.70 6.21
C CYS A 255 -27.78 3.09 6.80
N ALA A 256 -26.76 2.23 6.66
CA ALA A 256 -25.42 2.57 7.14
C ALA A 256 -24.81 3.72 6.31
N LEU A 257 -23.91 4.49 6.90
CA LEU A 257 -23.33 5.67 6.28
C LEU A 257 -21.83 5.78 6.56
N ILE A 258 -21.02 5.83 5.50
CA ILE A 258 -19.67 6.40 5.54
C ILE A 258 -19.74 7.80 4.91
N ASN A 259 -19.15 8.78 5.60
CA ASN A 259 -18.95 10.12 5.06
C ASN A 259 -17.50 10.53 5.29
N TYR A 260 -16.76 10.80 4.20
CA TYR A 260 -15.32 11.05 4.23
C TYR A 260 -14.89 12.15 3.24
N GLU A 261 -13.72 12.73 3.47
CA GLU A 261 -13.19 13.84 2.69
C GLU A 261 -11.73 13.58 2.33
N PHE A 262 -11.51 13.12 1.09
CA PHE A 262 -10.20 12.85 0.54
C PHE A 262 -9.48 14.14 0.19
N VAL A 263 -8.23 14.27 0.62
CA VAL A 263 -7.39 15.44 0.37
C VAL A 263 -6.17 15.01 -0.44
N LEU A 264 -6.18 15.32 -1.74
CA LEU A 264 -5.07 15.00 -2.66
C LEU A 264 -4.02 16.12 -2.66
N VAL A 265 -2.83 15.78 -3.15
CA VAL A 265 -1.70 16.71 -3.33
C VAL A 265 -1.24 16.70 -4.77
N THR A 266 -0.68 17.79 -5.27
CA THR A 266 -0.17 17.83 -6.64
C THR A 266 1.02 16.89 -6.83
N LYS A 267 1.24 16.42 -8.06
CA LYS A 267 2.42 15.60 -8.39
C LYS A 267 3.73 16.32 -8.00
N GLN A 268 3.78 17.64 -8.13
CA GLN A 268 4.93 18.44 -7.72
C GLN A 268 5.14 18.46 -6.20
N GLU A 269 4.08 18.64 -5.39
CA GLU A 269 4.20 18.64 -3.92
C GLU A 269 4.72 17.29 -3.37
N ALA A 270 4.24 16.18 -3.94
CA ALA A 270 4.72 14.84 -3.60
C ALA A 270 6.20 14.64 -3.99
N ILE A 271 6.58 15.05 -5.20
CA ILE A 271 7.96 15.01 -5.69
C ILE A 271 8.89 15.89 -4.81
N ASP A 272 8.50 17.11 -4.50
CA ASP A 272 9.28 18.04 -3.67
C ASP A 272 9.41 17.54 -2.22
N MET A 273 8.39 16.85 -1.70
CA MET A 273 8.47 16.17 -0.39
C MET A 273 9.38 14.94 -0.44
N ARG A 274 9.31 14.14 -1.49
CA ARG A 274 10.18 12.97 -1.72
C ARG A 274 11.66 13.35 -1.78
N TYR A 275 12.01 14.39 -2.52
CA TYR A 275 13.39 14.91 -2.55
C TYR A 275 13.86 15.34 -1.16
N ARG A 276 13.11 16.19 -0.45
CA ARG A 276 13.48 16.68 0.89
C ARG A 276 13.61 15.54 1.91
N ASN A 277 12.73 14.54 1.85
CA ASN A 277 12.79 13.36 2.71
C ASN A 277 14.05 12.52 2.40
N ALA A 278 14.39 12.32 1.12
CA ALA A 278 15.60 11.62 0.71
C ALA A 278 16.88 12.36 1.13
N GLU A 279 16.95 13.69 0.94
CA GLU A 279 18.06 14.52 1.41
C GLU A 279 18.25 14.41 2.93
N ALA A 280 17.16 14.54 3.70
CA ALA A 280 17.19 14.44 5.15
C ALA A 280 17.66 13.05 5.62
N ALA A 281 17.15 11.98 5.01
CA ALA A 281 17.51 10.61 5.34
C ALA A 281 18.98 10.29 5.03
N MET A 282 19.52 10.79 3.92
CA MET A 282 20.92 10.51 3.54
C MET A 282 21.91 11.40 4.28
N LYS A 283 21.54 12.65 4.59
CA LYS A 283 22.28 13.52 5.52
C LYS A 283 22.34 12.93 6.93
N ALA A 284 21.27 12.30 7.41
CA ALA A 284 21.27 11.58 8.69
C ALA A 284 22.18 10.33 8.68
N GLN A 285 22.47 9.75 7.51
CA GLN A 285 23.48 8.70 7.33
C GLN A 285 24.91 9.25 7.09
N GLY A 286 25.12 10.57 7.16
CA GLY A 286 26.41 11.21 6.89
C GLY A 286 26.85 11.20 5.42
N LYS A 287 25.93 10.94 4.48
CA LYS A 287 26.24 10.80 3.04
C LYS A 287 25.85 12.06 2.27
N GLN A 288 26.70 12.47 1.35
CA GLN A 288 26.32 13.36 0.25
C GLN A 288 25.80 12.51 -0.93
N MET A 289 24.88 13.08 -1.71
CA MET A 289 24.11 12.38 -2.74
C MET A 289 23.89 13.28 -3.94
N GLN A 290 24.08 12.72 -5.13
CA GLN A 290 23.55 13.25 -6.38
C GLN A 290 22.17 12.64 -6.65
N TYR A 291 21.38 13.28 -7.51
CA TYR A 291 20.09 12.73 -7.97
C TYR A 291 20.18 12.34 -9.45
N ILE A 292 19.92 11.07 -9.74
CA ILE A 292 19.84 10.54 -11.11
C ILE A 292 18.39 10.14 -11.37
N ASN A 293 17.75 10.79 -12.34
CA ASN A 293 16.32 10.60 -12.67
C ASN A 293 15.39 10.68 -11.43
N GLY A 294 15.70 11.60 -10.51
CA GLY A 294 14.97 11.79 -9.25
C GLY A 294 15.28 10.81 -8.12
N LEU A 295 16.18 9.84 -8.34
CA LEU A 295 16.57 8.86 -7.32
C LEU A 295 17.94 9.21 -6.71
N PRO A 296 18.10 9.12 -5.38
CA PRO A 296 19.37 9.43 -4.72
C PRO A 296 20.42 8.36 -5.04
N VAL A 297 21.63 8.82 -5.37
CA VAL A 297 22.82 8.01 -5.67
C VAL A 297 24.02 8.67 -4.99
N PRO A 298 24.92 7.92 -4.31
CA PRO A 298 26.04 8.50 -3.59
C PRO A 298 26.89 9.46 -4.42
N ASP A 299 27.24 10.58 -3.80
CA ASP A 299 28.21 11.55 -4.31
C ASP A 299 29.63 11.07 -3.99
N ILE A 300 30.03 10.02 -4.71
CA ILE A 300 31.38 9.46 -4.72
C ILE A 300 31.73 9.07 -6.16
N ASP A 301 32.77 9.73 -6.66
CA ASP A 301 33.75 9.17 -7.59
C ASP A 301 34.90 8.55 -6.75
#